data_AF-A0AAD5B8N7-F1
#
_entry.id   AF-A0AAD5B8N7-F1
#
_cell.length_a   1.000
_cell.length_b   1.000
_cell.length_c   1.000
_cell.angle_alpha   90.00
_cell.angle_beta   90.00
_cell.angle_gamma   90.00
#
_symmetry.space_group_name_H-M   'P 1'
#
loop_
_entity.id
_entity.type
_entity.pdbx_description
1 polymer ?
#
loop_
_entity_poly.entity_id
_entity_poly.type
_entity_poly.pdbx_seq_one_letter_code
_entity_poly.pdbx_strand_id
1 'polypeptide(L)'
;MRNPKHKLTLSLTFINVIVCTLGTEGNPKHYSSKYGVRCNEECDTHGKSYFWCMTAKGWDYCSTKENVDYTGQPCREDHPCGKYGKGYHWCYTSSGSWGYCGILRNASEPKTLLYKGSSTMSTCWSDCLYDENKQYFWCYTEVGWDYCSPLPEVTYKNEPCRLDHYCDPHEYAYTWCLTNSGNDYCGSIEPGECQHVTSVAAKENSKTVVSCIWKDTKNNKEIKLTAEPDFTIFAEAFTWKNEIINFIARWKNTYLNPEPGSKLIISNNLRFDVKKLENEEEQQIYSLQILVNVHAQSWRSNKLAQVVLLDYEEVPERFVRLAFLESFRRQSKISIVINESSTDKQ
;
A
#
# COMPACT_ATOMS: atom_id res chain seq x y z
N MET A 1 79.73 -33.04 -14.30
CA MET A 1 78.98 -32.05 -15.10
C MET A 1 77.49 -32.36 -14.98
N ARG A 2 76.74 -31.62 -14.14
CA ARG A 2 75.27 -31.56 -14.17
C ARG A 2 74.80 -30.33 -13.41
N ASN A 3 73.73 -29.76 -13.94
CA ASN A 3 73.17 -28.43 -13.75
C ASN A 3 72.70 -28.11 -12.32
N PRO A 4 72.60 -26.81 -11.96
CA PRO A 4 71.99 -26.32 -10.72
C PRO A 4 70.48 -26.03 -10.90
N LYS A 5 69.84 -25.56 -9.81
CA LYS A 5 68.51 -24.91 -9.68
C LYS A 5 67.34 -25.86 -9.37
N HIS A 6 66.34 -25.54 -8.54
CA HIS A 6 65.94 -24.34 -7.79
C HIS A 6 65.09 -24.83 -6.59
N LYS A 7 65.14 -24.11 -5.46
CA LYS A 7 64.27 -24.33 -4.29
C LYS A 7 62.80 -24.16 -4.68
N LEU A 8 61.97 -25.11 -4.27
CA LEU A 8 60.52 -25.09 -4.41
C LEU A 8 59.94 -24.19 -3.30
N THR A 9 59.49 -22.98 -3.65
CA THR A 9 58.78 -22.09 -2.73
C THR A 9 57.28 -22.39 -2.86
N LEU A 10 56.67 -22.94 -1.82
CA LEU A 10 55.24 -23.20 -1.74
C LEU A 10 54.50 -21.87 -1.49
N SER A 11 53.97 -21.26 -2.54
CA SER A 11 53.15 -20.05 -2.43
C SER A 11 51.67 -20.46 -2.28
N LEU A 12 51.15 -20.41 -1.05
CA LEU A 12 49.71 -20.48 -0.81
C LEU A 12 49.07 -19.16 -1.28
N THR A 13 48.45 -19.17 -2.46
CA THR A 13 47.51 -18.12 -2.86
C THR A 13 46.18 -18.36 -2.17
N PHE A 14 45.91 -17.62 -1.09
CA PHE A 14 44.56 -17.43 -0.57
C PHE A 14 43.77 -16.59 -1.58
N ILE A 15 42.95 -17.24 -2.40
CA ILE A 15 41.93 -16.56 -3.19
C ILE A 15 40.81 -16.19 -2.22
N ASN A 16 40.86 -14.97 -1.70
CA ASN A 16 39.72 -14.34 -1.04
C ASN A 16 38.65 -14.09 -2.12
N VAL A 17 37.73 -15.03 -2.29
CA VAL A 17 36.48 -14.77 -3.00
C VAL A 17 35.63 -13.91 -2.06
N ILE A 18 35.87 -12.60 -2.09
CA ILE A 18 34.93 -11.63 -1.55
C ILE A 18 33.74 -11.65 -2.51
N VAL A 19 32.78 -12.53 -2.25
CA VAL A 19 31.43 -12.39 -2.81
C VAL A 19 30.83 -11.20 -2.09
N CYS A 20 31.03 -9.99 -2.64
CA CYS A 20 30.17 -8.87 -2.35
C CYS A 20 28.78 -9.23 -2.88
N THR A 21 27.94 -9.85 -2.05
CA THR A 21 26.49 -9.74 -2.23
C THR A 21 26.12 -8.32 -1.83
N LEU A 22 26.45 -7.35 -2.70
CA LEU A 22 25.71 -6.11 -2.72
C LEU A 22 24.26 -6.52 -2.95
N GLY A 23 23.42 -6.30 -1.95
CA GLY A 23 21.99 -6.45 -2.09
C GLY A 23 21.59 -5.67 -3.32
N THR A 24 21.09 -6.37 -4.34
CA THR A 24 20.51 -5.71 -5.50
C THR A 24 19.26 -5.00 -5.01
N GLU A 25 19.39 -3.72 -4.65
CA GLU A 25 18.26 -2.81 -4.66
C GLU A 25 17.63 -2.95 -6.05
N GLY A 26 16.43 -3.52 -6.11
CA GLY A 26 15.75 -3.74 -7.37
C GLY A 26 15.55 -2.41 -8.06
N ASN A 27 16.11 -2.23 -9.26
CA ASN A 27 15.87 -1.03 -10.05
C ASN A 27 14.36 -0.81 -10.21
N PRO A 28 13.85 0.41 -9.98
CA PRO A 28 12.43 0.69 -10.12
C PRO A 28 11.98 0.39 -11.56
N LYS A 29 10.90 -0.37 -11.69
CA LYS A 29 10.21 -0.63 -12.95
C LYS A 29 9.39 0.59 -13.32
N HIS A 30 9.56 1.06 -14.55
CA HIS A 30 8.83 2.17 -15.12
C HIS A 30 7.58 1.67 -15.87
N TYR A 31 6.48 2.40 -15.73
CA TYR A 31 5.23 2.15 -16.42
C TYR A 31 4.76 3.40 -17.14
N SER A 32 4.20 3.20 -18.33
CA SER A 32 3.88 4.29 -19.23
C SER A 32 2.58 5.02 -18.86
N SER A 33 2.46 6.27 -19.29
CA SER A 33 1.36 7.18 -18.95
C SER A 33 0.03 6.72 -19.53
N LYS A 34 -0.06 6.56 -20.85
CA LYS A 34 -1.32 6.29 -21.55
C LYS A 34 -1.76 4.86 -21.37
N TYR A 35 -0.85 3.93 -21.59
CA TYR A 35 -1.19 2.52 -21.58
C TYR A 35 -1.13 1.89 -20.19
N GLY A 36 -0.38 2.48 -19.25
CA GLY A 36 -0.21 1.91 -17.91
C GLY A 36 0.54 0.57 -17.93
N VAL A 37 1.36 0.33 -18.95
CA VAL A 37 2.09 -0.93 -19.15
C VAL A 37 3.57 -0.72 -18.89
N ARG A 38 4.27 -1.81 -18.55
CA ARG A 38 5.70 -1.77 -18.24
C ARG A 38 6.50 -1.29 -19.45
N CYS A 39 7.47 -0.42 -19.19
CA CYS A 39 8.51 -0.09 -20.15
C CYS A 39 9.39 -1.33 -20.39
N ASN A 40 9.60 -1.67 -21.67
CA ASN A 40 10.49 -2.76 -22.06
C ASN A 40 11.97 -2.38 -21.89
N GLU A 41 12.24 -1.08 -21.82
CA GLU A 41 13.55 -0.46 -21.64
C GLU A 41 13.49 0.61 -20.55
N GLU A 42 14.61 1.30 -20.32
CA GLU A 42 14.67 2.40 -19.36
C GLU A 42 13.76 3.56 -19.78
N CYS A 43 13.27 4.31 -18.80
CA CYS A 43 12.54 5.54 -19.06
C CYS A 43 13.54 6.66 -19.37
N ASP A 44 13.76 6.97 -20.64
CA ASP A 44 14.81 7.91 -21.07
C ASP A 44 14.31 8.87 -22.14
N THR A 45 15.15 9.84 -22.50
CA THR A 45 14.86 10.91 -23.43
C THR A 45 14.95 10.49 -24.89
N HIS A 46 15.78 9.50 -25.21
CA HIS A 46 16.06 9.09 -26.60
C HIS A 46 16.34 10.29 -27.52
N GLY A 47 17.08 11.30 -27.02
CA GLY A 47 17.41 12.53 -27.75
C GLY A 47 16.28 13.58 -27.83
N LYS A 48 15.25 13.46 -27.00
CA LYS A 48 14.15 14.44 -26.85
C LYS A 48 14.31 15.26 -25.56
N SER A 49 13.45 16.25 -25.39
CA SER A 49 13.36 17.04 -24.15
C SER A 49 12.43 16.42 -23.10
N TYR A 50 12.02 15.17 -23.30
CA TYR A 50 11.03 14.47 -22.49
C TYR A 50 11.33 12.98 -22.42
N PHE A 51 10.86 12.33 -21.36
CA PHE A 51 11.02 10.93 -21.05
C PHE A 51 9.88 10.08 -21.61
N TRP A 52 10.25 8.98 -22.23
CA TRP A 52 9.37 8.03 -22.89
C TRP A 52 10.07 6.69 -23.00
N CYS A 53 9.33 5.63 -23.30
CA CYS A 53 9.87 4.30 -23.41
C CYS A 53 9.07 3.47 -24.42
N MET A 54 9.71 2.46 -25.01
CA MET A 54 8.99 1.44 -25.75
C MET A 54 8.23 0.53 -24.78
N THR A 55 6.98 0.23 -25.12
CA THR A 55 6.15 -0.74 -24.41
C THR A 55 5.64 -1.83 -25.34
N ALA A 56 5.00 -2.87 -24.80
CA ALA A 56 4.28 -3.86 -25.60
C ALA A 56 3.17 -3.26 -26.50
N LYS A 57 2.72 -2.02 -26.23
CA LYS A 57 1.71 -1.30 -27.02
C LYS A 57 2.28 -0.17 -27.87
N GLY A 58 3.60 -0.05 -27.96
CA GLY A 58 4.32 1.00 -28.69
C GLY A 58 4.95 2.05 -27.77
N TRP A 59 5.48 3.12 -28.37
CA TRP A 59 6.07 4.25 -27.65
C TRP A 59 5.04 4.99 -26.80
N ASP A 60 5.37 5.30 -25.55
CA ASP A 60 4.52 6.04 -24.63
C ASP A 60 5.36 6.82 -23.62
N TYR A 61 4.78 7.88 -23.05
CA TYR A 61 5.46 8.71 -22.05
C TYR A 61 5.68 7.93 -20.75
N CYS A 62 6.76 8.22 -20.05
CA CYS A 62 7.06 7.65 -18.74
C CYS A 62 7.68 8.71 -17.85
N SER A 63 7.83 8.42 -16.56
CA SER A 63 8.48 9.31 -15.59
C SER A 63 9.71 8.63 -15.02
N THR A 64 10.75 9.39 -14.69
CA THR A 64 11.99 8.87 -14.09
C THR A 64 11.97 8.82 -12.58
N LYS A 65 10.97 9.47 -11.96
CA LYS A 65 10.73 9.49 -10.51
C LYS A 65 9.23 9.46 -10.24
N GLU A 66 8.86 8.95 -9.06
CA GLU A 66 7.48 8.95 -8.63
C GLU A 66 6.94 10.38 -8.50
N ASN A 67 5.69 10.58 -8.92
CA ASN A 67 5.00 11.86 -8.85
C ASN A 67 5.73 13.02 -9.57
N VAL A 68 6.38 12.68 -10.68
CA VAL A 68 7.03 13.64 -11.59
C VAL A 68 6.43 13.43 -12.98
N ASP A 69 6.30 14.49 -13.76
CA ASP A 69 5.81 14.39 -15.13
C ASP A 69 6.89 13.84 -16.09
N TYR A 70 6.47 13.62 -17.33
CA TYR A 70 7.29 13.13 -18.43
C TYR A 70 8.39 14.08 -18.87
N THR A 71 8.47 15.30 -18.32
CA THR A 71 9.57 16.25 -18.56
C THR A 71 10.48 16.39 -17.32
N GLY A 72 10.19 15.68 -16.24
CA GLY A 72 10.92 15.77 -14.98
C GLY A 72 10.43 16.87 -14.04
N GLN A 73 9.28 17.50 -14.31
CA GLN A 73 8.67 18.48 -13.42
C GLN A 73 7.86 17.82 -12.30
N PRO A 74 8.04 18.19 -11.03
CA PRO A 74 7.26 17.64 -9.94
C PRO A 74 5.76 17.91 -10.12
N CYS A 75 4.95 16.88 -9.88
CA CYS A 75 3.50 17.01 -9.75
C CYS A 75 3.15 17.67 -8.42
N ARG A 76 2.10 18.50 -8.41
CA ARG A 76 1.58 19.10 -7.19
C ARG A 76 0.99 18.05 -6.26
N GLU A 77 1.05 18.32 -4.97
CA GLU A 77 0.50 17.42 -3.94
C GLU A 77 -1.03 17.32 -3.98
N ASP A 78 -1.73 18.40 -4.35
CA ASP A 78 -3.18 18.41 -4.52
C ASP A 78 -3.64 17.86 -5.88
N HIS A 79 -2.69 17.55 -6.76
CA HIS A 79 -2.97 16.90 -8.04
C HIS A 79 -1.80 16.00 -8.48
N PRO A 80 -1.53 14.91 -7.74
CA PRO A 80 -0.42 14.01 -8.00
C PRO A 80 -0.54 13.29 -9.36
N CYS A 81 0.41 12.42 -9.71
CA CYS A 81 0.29 11.59 -10.90
C CYS A 81 -0.93 10.65 -10.81
N GLY A 82 -1.89 10.80 -11.72
CA GLY A 82 -3.12 10.01 -11.70
C GLY A 82 -3.94 10.13 -12.98
N LYS A 83 -5.00 9.33 -13.11
CA LYS A 83 -5.86 9.34 -14.30
C LYS A 83 -6.90 10.46 -14.31
N TYR A 84 -7.46 10.82 -13.15
CA TYR A 84 -8.48 11.87 -13.02
C TYR A 84 -9.62 11.77 -14.06
N GLY A 85 -10.13 10.55 -14.28
CA GLY A 85 -11.17 10.27 -15.27
C GLY A 85 -10.72 10.26 -16.74
N LYS A 86 -9.41 10.36 -17.01
CA LYS A 86 -8.82 10.22 -18.35
C LYS A 86 -8.28 8.82 -18.58
N GLY A 87 -8.08 8.49 -19.85
CA GLY A 87 -7.48 7.23 -20.28
C GLY A 87 -5.95 7.20 -20.19
N TYR A 88 -5.31 8.15 -19.50
CA TYR A 88 -3.88 8.29 -19.35
C TYR A 88 -3.57 8.94 -18.00
N HIS A 89 -2.38 8.70 -17.45
CA HIS A 89 -1.93 9.36 -16.22
C HIS A 89 -1.30 10.72 -16.52
N TRP A 90 -1.66 11.70 -15.72
CA TRP A 90 -1.22 13.08 -15.85
C TRP A 90 -1.27 13.74 -14.47
N CYS A 91 -0.68 14.93 -14.37
CA CYS A 91 -0.71 15.72 -13.16
C CYS A 91 -0.59 17.21 -13.49
N TYR A 92 -0.91 18.04 -12.50
CA TYR A 92 -0.66 19.47 -12.57
C TYR A 92 0.69 19.73 -11.92
N THR A 93 1.62 20.28 -12.67
CA THR A 93 3.01 20.45 -12.24
C THR A 93 3.14 21.67 -11.33
N SER A 94 4.19 21.68 -10.50
CA SER A 94 4.52 22.83 -9.65
C SER A 94 4.85 24.09 -10.46
N SER A 95 5.19 23.95 -11.75
CA SER A 95 5.39 25.06 -12.69
C SER A 95 4.08 25.68 -13.22
N GLY A 96 2.92 25.12 -12.85
CA GLY A 96 1.61 25.60 -13.29
C GLY A 96 1.21 25.11 -14.69
N SER A 97 1.72 23.95 -15.10
CA SER A 97 1.40 23.31 -16.39
C SER A 97 0.81 21.91 -16.20
N TRP A 98 0.20 21.36 -17.25
CA TRP A 98 -0.26 19.97 -17.26
C TRP A 98 0.79 19.07 -17.91
N GLY A 99 1.10 17.94 -17.28
CA GLY A 99 2.08 16.99 -17.79
C GLY A 99 1.57 15.56 -17.71
N TYR A 100 1.87 14.75 -18.73
CA TYR A 100 1.73 13.29 -18.63
C TYR A 100 2.70 12.77 -17.57
N CYS A 101 2.38 11.67 -16.91
CA CYS A 101 3.28 11.06 -15.96
C CYS A 101 3.19 9.54 -16.06
N GLY A 102 4.31 8.85 -15.92
CA GLY A 102 4.37 7.41 -15.73
C GLY A 102 4.37 7.04 -14.25
N ILE A 103 4.07 5.77 -13.96
CA ILE A 103 4.15 5.23 -12.59
C ILE A 103 5.49 4.52 -12.42
N LEU A 104 6.16 4.78 -11.30
CA LEU A 104 7.36 4.04 -10.92
C LEU A 104 7.04 3.04 -9.83
N ARG A 105 7.78 1.94 -9.85
CA ARG A 105 7.61 0.87 -8.89
C ARG A 105 8.92 0.23 -8.51
N ASN A 106 9.24 0.27 -7.22
CA ASN A 106 10.20 -0.69 -6.69
C ASN A 106 9.50 -2.07 -6.58
N ALA A 107 9.86 -3.02 -7.44
CA ALA A 107 9.29 -4.36 -7.40
C ALA A 107 9.64 -5.12 -6.09
N SER A 108 10.63 -4.62 -5.35
CA SER A 108 11.07 -5.14 -4.07
C SER A 108 10.36 -4.53 -2.86
N GLU A 109 9.49 -3.52 -3.05
CA GLU A 109 8.75 -2.95 -1.93
C GLU A 109 7.73 -3.98 -1.40
N PRO A 110 7.82 -4.36 -0.12
CA PRO A 110 6.95 -5.38 0.40
C PRO A 110 5.55 -4.82 0.69
N LYS A 111 4.53 -5.66 0.52
CA LYS A 111 3.12 -5.31 0.73
C LYS A 111 2.57 -5.99 1.97
N THR A 112 1.75 -5.28 2.74
CA THR A 112 1.00 -5.85 3.88
C THR A 112 -0.10 -6.81 3.42
N LEU A 113 -0.78 -6.46 2.32
CA LEU A 113 -1.79 -7.28 1.64
C LEU A 113 -1.44 -7.44 0.15
N LEU A 114 -1.60 -8.66 -0.35
CA LEU A 114 -1.42 -8.99 -1.76
C LEU A 114 -2.81 -9.08 -2.41
N TYR A 115 -3.26 -7.95 -2.96
CA TYR A 115 -4.44 -7.93 -3.81
C TYR A 115 -4.14 -8.70 -5.11
N LYS A 116 -5.06 -9.55 -5.55
CA LYS A 116 -5.01 -10.23 -6.84
C LYS A 116 -6.13 -9.73 -7.74
N GLY A 117 -5.81 -9.64 -9.01
CA GLY A 117 -6.76 -9.28 -10.05
C GLY A 117 -7.87 -10.33 -10.19
N SER A 118 -9.11 -9.93 -10.40
CA SER A 118 -10.23 -10.86 -10.49
C SER A 118 -10.22 -11.69 -11.77
N SER A 119 -9.74 -11.12 -12.89
CA SER A 119 -9.80 -11.78 -14.19
C SER A 119 -8.55 -12.59 -14.51
N THR A 120 -7.38 -12.08 -14.16
CA THR A 120 -6.09 -12.71 -14.47
C THR A 120 -5.45 -13.39 -13.28
N MET A 121 -6.00 -13.18 -12.07
CA MET A 121 -5.44 -13.64 -10.79
C MET A 121 -3.99 -13.17 -10.56
N SER A 122 -3.52 -12.22 -11.38
CA SER A 122 -2.19 -11.66 -11.27
C SER A 122 -2.14 -10.75 -10.06
N THR A 123 -1.02 -10.79 -9.33
CA THR A 123 -0.84 -9.94 -8.17
C THR A 123 -0.88 -8.48 -8.61
N CYS A 124 -1.78 -7.72 -7.99
CA CYS A 124 -1.77 -6.28 -8.07
C CYS A 124 -0.40 -5.83 -7.56
N TRP A 125 0.37 -5.22 -8.44
CA TRP A 125 1.18 -4.09 -8.02
C TRP A 125 0.19 -2.91 -7.83
N SER A 126 0.51 -1.68 -7.45
CA SER A 126 -0.51 -0.66 -7.07
C SER A 126 -1.46 -1.07 -5.93
N ASP A 127 -2.09 -0.07 -5.32
CA ASP A 127 -3.21 -0.31 -4.40
C ASP A 127 -4.47 -0.67 -5.22
N CYS A 128 -5.44 -1.30 -4.56
CA CYS A 128 -6.75 -1.56 -5.14
C CYS A 128 -7.61 -0.29 -5.01
N LEU A 129 -7.68 0.51 -6.07
CA LEU A 129 -8.26 1.85 -6.05
C LEU A 129 -9.63 1.87 -6.70
N TYR A 130 -10.56 2.66 -6.15
CA TYR A 130 -11.89 2.88 -6.71
C TYR A 130 -11.87 4.01 -7.73
N ASP A 131 -12.36 3.74 -8.93
CA ASP A 131 -12.64 4.75 -9.95
C ASP A 131 -14.10 5.21 -9.85
N GLU A 132 -14.32 6.47 -9.44
CA GLU A 132 -15.66 7.04 -9.27
C GLU A 132 -16.45 7.13 -10.59
N ASN A 133 -15.78 7.34 -11.72
CA ASN A 133 -16.45 7.47 -13.02
C ASN A 133 -16.86 6.11 -13.57
N LYS A 134 -16.06 5.08 -13.29
CA LYS A 134 -16.31 3.71 -13.77
C LYS A 134 -17.05 2.85 -12.75
N GLN A 135 -17.14 3.31 -11.51
CA GLN A 135 -17.85 2.70 -10.40
C GLN A 135 -17.32 1.31 -10.04
N TYR A 136 -16.00 1.13 -10.08
CA TYR A 136 -15.37 -0.12 -9.66
C TYR A 136 -13.94 0.07 -9.15
N PHE A 137 -13.48 -0.94 -8.40
CA PHE A 137 -12.12 -1.09 -7.94
C PHE A 137 -11.26 -1.79 -9.00
N TRP A 138 -10.04 -1.30 -9.14
CA TRP A 138 -9.08 -1.82 -10.10
C TRP A 138 -7.66 -1.61 -9.59
N CYS A 139 -6.73 -2.39 -10.13
CA CYS A 139 -5.31 -2.28 -9.85
C CYS A 139 -4.53 -2.51 -11.15
N TYR A 140 -3.24 -2.22 -11.11
CA TYR A 140 -2.34 -2.68 -12.15
C TYR A 140 -1.64 -3.99 -11.75
N THR A 141 -1.47 -4.85 -12.73
CA THR A 141 -0.77 -6.13 -12.65
C THR A 141 0.36 -6.14 -13.69
N GLU A 142 1.21 -7.17 -13.66
CA GLU A 142 2.28 -7.29 -14.65
C GLU A 142 1.76 -7.48 -16.09
N VAL A 143 0.53 -7.95 -16.25
CA VAL A 143 -0.13 -8.18 -17.54
C VAL A 143 -1.00 -6.99 -18.02
N GLY A 144 -1.17 -5.96 -17.20
CA GLY A 144 -1.99 -4.79 -17.55
C GLY A 144 -2.72 -4.22 -16.35
N TRP A 145 -3.96 -3.79 -16.54
CA TRP A 145 -4.86 -3.48 -15.44
C TRP A 145 -5.83 -4.64 -15.23
N ASP A 146 -6.30 -4.83 -14.00
CA ASP A 146 -7.30 -5.85 -13.65
C ASP A 146 -8.26 -5.28 -12.60
N TYR A 147 -9.43 -5.89 -12.47
CA TYR A 147 -10.35 -5.64 -11.37
C TYR A 147 -9.77 -6.17 -10.07
N CYS A 148 -10.03 -5.54 -8.94
CA CYS A 148 -9.60 -6.04 -7.65
C CYS A 148 -10.70 -5.77 -6.62
N SER A 149 -10.72 -6.52 -5.52
CA SER A 149 -11.62 -6.23 -4.41
C SER A 149 -10.87 -5.49 -3.30
N PRO A 150 -11.47 -4.45 -2.70
CA PRO A 150 -10.83 -3.72 -1.61
C PRO A 150 -10.82 -4.49 -0.28
N LEU A 151 -11.74 -5.46 -0.14
CA LEU A 151 -11.89 -6.34 1.02
C LEU A 151 -12.12 -7.78 0.55
N PRO A 152 -11.82 -8.81 1.38
CA PRO A 152 -11.92 -10.22 0.94
C PRO A 152 -13.34 -10.69 0.63
N GLU A 153 -14.36 -10.05 1.22
CA GLU A 153 -15.76 -10.50 1.24
C GLU A 153 -16.64 -9.71 0.26
N VAL A 154 -16.04 -9.02 -0.70
CA VAL A 154 -16.78 -8.17 -1.64
C VAL A 154 -16.30 -8.34 -3.07
N THR A 155 -17.14 -7.95 -4.01
CA THR A 155 -16.82 -7.89 -5.44
C THR A 155 -15.90 -6.70 -5.75
N TYR A 156 -15.42 -6.61 -7.00
CA TYR A 156 -14.70 -5.42 -7.48
C TYR A 156 -15.60 -4.17 -7.53
N LYS A 157 -16.92 -4.31 -7.43
CA LYS A 157 -17.86 -3.19 -7.23
C LYS A 157 -18.17 -2.92 -5.76
N ASN A 158 -17.51 -3.63 -4.85
CA ASN A 158 -17.71 -3.57 -3.41
C ASN A 158 -19.11 -4.04 -2.95
N GLU A 159 -19.76 -4.89 -3.75
CA GLU A 159 -20.97 -5.59 -3.33
C GLU A 159 -20.59 -6.78 -2.44
N PRO A 160 -21.30 -7.05 -1.34
CA PRO A 160 -21.04 -8.21 -0.50
C PRO A 160 -21.22 -9.54 -1.26
N CYS A 161 -20.21 -10.40 -1.14
CA CYS A 161 -20.35 -11.80 -1.51
C CYS A 161 -21.24 -12.52 -0.50
N ARG A 162 -21.98 -13.52 -0.96
CA ARG A 162 -22.77 -14.38 -0.07
C ARG A 162 -21.86 -15.27 0.77
N LEU A 163 -22.28 -15.54 2.01
CA LEU A 163 -21.53 -16.39 2.94
C LEU A 163 -21.39 -17.84 2.46
N ASP A 164 -22.36 -18.32 1.67
CA ASP A 164 -22.35 -19.67 1.08
C ASP A 164 -21.66 -19.73 -0.29
N HIS A 165 -21.17 -18.61 -0.81
CA HIS A 165 -20.47 -18.54 -2.09
C HIS A 165 -19.47 -17.38 -2.07
N TYR A 166 -18.36 -17.59 -1.36
CA TYR A 166 -17.30 -16.61 -1.18
C TYR A 166 -16.51 -16.35 -2.46
N CYS A 167 -15.62 -15.36 -2.41
CA CYS A 167 -14.75 -15.02 -3.54
C CYS A 167 -13.71 -16.12 -3.79
N ASP A 168 -13.85 -16.85 -4.90
CA ASP A 168 -12.96 -17.97 -5.25
C ASP A 168 -13.02 -18.24 -6.77
N PRO A 169 -12.13 -19.07 -7.34
CA PRO A 169 -12.21 -19.40 -8.75
C PRO A 169 -13.43 -20.25 -9.13
N HIS A 170 -13.94 -21.08 -8.22
CA HIS A 170 -15.07 -22.00 -8.47
C HIS A 170 -14.92 -22.77 -9.79
N GLU A 171 -13.76 -23.36 -10.01
CA GLU A 171 -13.36 -24.10 -11.22
C GLU A 171 -13.11 -23.26 -12.50
N TYR A 172 -13.05 -21.93 -12.38
CA TYR A 172 -12.67 -21.02 -13.47
C TYR A 172 -11.23 -20.51 -13.34
N ALA A 173 -10.73 -19.86 -14.40
CA ALA A 173 -9.42 -19.18 -14.40
C ALA A 173 -9.50 -17.73 -13.87
N TYR A 174 -10.63 -17.34 -13.30
CA TYR A 174 -10.91 -16.03 -12.72
C TYR A 174 -11.70 -16.22 -11.43
N THR A 175 -11.69 -15.23 -10.55
CA THR A 175 -12.35 -15.28 -9.25
C THR A 175 -13.66 -14.48 -9.26
N TRP A 176 -14.70 -15.05 -8.66
CA TRP A 176 -16.05 -14.47 -8.62
C TRP A 176 -16.83 -14.95 -7.40
N CYS A 177 -17.96 -14.29 -7.13
CA CYS A 177 -18.87 -14.70 -6.06
C CYS A 177 -20.33 -14.41 -6.42
N LEU A 178 -21.27 -15.08 -5.73
CA LEU A 178 -22.69 -14.71 -5.78
C LEU A 178 -22.93 -13.53 -4.83
N THR A 179 -23.77 -12.59 -5.27
CA THR A 179 -24.26 -11.46 -4.47
C THR A 179 -25.79 -11.53 -4.37
N ASN A 180 -26.41 -10.59 -3.65
CA ASN A 180 -27.87 -10.44 -3.66
C ASN A 180 -28.40 -9.97 -5.01
N SER A 181 -27.54 -9.38 -5.85
CA SER A 181 -27.87 -8.83 -7.17
C SER A 181 -27.62 -9.82 -8.31
N GLY A 182 -27.00 -10.98 -8.04
CA GLY A 182 -26.63 -11.97 -9.05
C GLY A 182 -25.25 -12.57 -8.80
N ASN A 183 -24.35 -12.44 -9.77
CA ASN A 183 -22.95 -12.81 -9.65
C ASN A 183 -22.08 -11.66 -10.16
N ASP A 184 -20.87 -11.51 -9.60
CA ASP A 184 -19.90 -10.55 -10.11
C ASP A 184 -18.47 -11.04 -9.79
N TYR A 185 -17.49 -10.48 -10.50
CA TYR A 185 -16.09 -10.76 -10.23
C TYR A 185 -15.67 -10.28 -8.84
N CYS A 186 -14.60 -10.84 -8.29
CA CYS A 186 -14.03 -10.41 -7.03
C CYS A 186 -12.54 -10.71 -7.03
N GLY A 187 -11.71 -9.84 -6.46
CA GLY A 187 -10.27 -10.05 -6.36
C GLY A 187 -9.91 -10.70 -5.03
N SER A 188 -9.15 -11.78 -5.06
CA SER A 188 -8.65 -12.40 -3.82
C SER A 188 -7.63 -11.48 -3.13
N ILE A 189 -7.58 -11.53 -1.80
CA ILE A 189 -6.58 -10.81 -1.00
C ILE A 189 -5.83 -11.86 -0.19
N GLU A 190 -4.54 -11.99 -0.47
CA GLU A 190 -3.65 -12.89 0.27
C GLU A 190 -2.87 -12.13 1.35
N PRO A 191 -2.55 -12.79 2.47
CA PRO A 191 -1.63 -12.23 3.44
C PRO A 191 -0.29 -11.95 2.76
N GLY A 192 0.18 -10.70 2.86
CA GLY A 192 1.52 -10.32 2.45
C GLY A 192 2.50 -10.53 3.60
N GLU A 193 3.16 -9.44 4.01
CA GLU A 193 4.00 -9.43 5.21
C GLU A 193 3.26 -9.74 6.51
N CYS A 194 1.93 -9.62 6.51
CA CYS A 194 1.10 -9.80 7.68
C CYS A 194 0.77 -11.26 7.93
N GLN A 195 1.21 -11.80 9.07
CA GLN A 195 0.73 -13.09 9.56
C GLN A 195 -0.55 -12.84 10.39
N HIS A 196 -1.72 -13.10 9.80
CA HIS A 196 -2.98 -13.04 10.55
C HIS A 196 -3.01 -14.16 11.59
N VAL A 197 -3.01 -13.78 12.88
CA VAL A 197 -3.27 -14.72 13.97
C VAL A 197 -4.77 -14.74 14.22
N THR A 198 -5.47 -15.72 13.64
CA THR A 198 -6.85 -16.01 14.02
C THR A 198 -6.85 -16.36 15.51
N SER A 199 -7.51 -15.52 16.31
CA SER A 199 -7.74 -15.64 17.76
C SER A 199 -7.09 -16.86 18.44
N VAL A 200 -5.92 -16.68 19.04
CA VAL A 200 -5.53 -17.58 20.13
C VAL A 200 -6.55 -17.36 21.23
N ALA A 201 -7.36 -18.38 21.52
CA ALA A 201 -8.19 -18.43 22.70
C ALA A 201 -7.27 -18.43 23.94
N ALA A 202 -6.82 -17.25 24.37
CA ALA A 202 -6.07 -17.08 25.59
C ALA A 202 -7.02 -16.47 26.63
N LYS A 203 -7.42 -17.34 27.57
CA LYS A 203 -7.96 -17.10 28.92
C LYS A 203 -8.82 -15.85 29.13
N GLU A 204 -10.06 -16.10 29.53
CA GLU A 204 -11.02 -15.22 30.20
C GLU A 204 -10.55 -13.76 30.46
N ASN A 205 -11.27 -12.81 29.83
CA ASN A 205 -11.26 -11.33 30.01
C ASN A 205 -10.43 -10.42 29.09
N SER A 206 -9.68 -10.91 28.10
CA SER A 206 -9.06 -10.00 27.10
C SER A 206 -9.96 -9.82 25.87
N LYS A 207 -10.75 -8.73 25.80
CA LYS A 207 -11.55 -8.33 24.62
C LYS A 207 -10.72 -7.98 23.36
N THR A 208 -9.40 -7.87 23.49
CA THR A 208 -8.48 -7.41 22.43
C THR A 208 -8.11 -8.53 21.46
N VAL A 209 -8.22 -8.28 20.16
CA VAL A 209 -7.91 -9.24 19.08
C VAL A 209 -6.67 -8.80 18.32
N VAL A 210 -5.67 -9.68 18.16
CA VAL A 210 -4.49 -9.38 17.33
C VAL A 210 -4.86 -9.52 15.86
N SER A 211 -4.78 -8.44 15.09
CA SER A 211 -5.15 -8.46 13.66
C SER A 211 -3.97 -8.74 12.75
N CYS A 212 -2.74 -8.34 13.14
CA CYS A 212 -1.53 -8.52 12.33
C CYS A 212 -0.28 -8.63 13.20
N ILE A 213 0.64 -9.51 12.81
CA ILE A 213 2.02 -9.55 13.32
C ILE A 213 2.97 -9.56 12.13
N TRP A 214 3.96 -8.68 12.13
CA TRP A 214 5.10 -8.68 11.22
C TRP A 214 6.40 -8.70 12.01
N LYS A 215 7.35 -9.54 11.60
CA LYS A 215 8.65 -9.72 12.26
C LYS A 215 9.79 -9.43 11.31
N ASP A 216 10.57 -8.41 11.62
CA ASP A 216 11.88 -8.16 11.03
C ASP A 216 12.95 -8.88 11.85
N THR A 217 13.23 -10.12 11.45
CA THR A 217 14.27 -10.94 12.10
C THR A 217 15.67 -10.38 11.94
N LYS A 218 15.91 -9.51 10.95
CA LYS A 218 17.24 -8.91 10.74
C LYS A 218 17.48 -7.77 11.71
N ASN A 219 16.44 -6.97 11.96
CA ASN A 219 16.51 -5.80 12.83
C ASN A 219 15.96 -6.08 14.24
N ASN A 220 15.55 -7.32 14.55
CA ASN A 220 14.93 -7.71 15.82
C ASN A 220 13.72 -6.83 16.19
N LYS A 221 12.87 -6.54 15.21
CA LYS A 221 11.68 -5.71 15.40
C LYS A 221 10.42 -6.49 15.09
N GLU A 222 9.37 -6.27 15.88
CA GLU A 222 8.04 -6.79 15.63
C GLU A 222 7.04 -5.64 15.59
N ILE A 223 6.26 -5.55 14.50
CA ILE A 223 5.08 -4.67 14.43
C ILE A 223 3.85 -5.51 14.72
N LYS A 224 3.04 -5.08 15.69
CA LYS A 224 1.81 -5.74 16.10
C LYS A 224 0.62 -4.79 16.03
N LEU A 225 -0.43 -5.20 15.33
CA LEU A 225 -1.72 -4.50 15.30
C LEU A 225 -2.70 -5.21 16.23
N THR A 226 -3.29 -4.45 17.16
CA THR A 226 -4.27 -4.95 18.11
C THR A 226 -5.58 -4.19 17.96
N ALA A 227 -6.70 -4.92 17.91
CA ALA A 227 -8.04 -4.39 17.78
C ALA A 227 -8.77 -4.38 19.11
N GLU A 228 -9.31 -3.22 19.48
CA GLU A 228 -10.18 -3.01 20.63
C GLU A 228 -11.64 -2.82 20.17
N PRO A 229 -12.59 -3.66 20.62
CA PRO A 229 -13.94 -3.71 20.05
C PRO A 229 -14.88 -2.60 20.52
N ASP A 230 -14.55 -1.85 21.57
CA ASP A 230 -15.42 -0.80 22.13
C ASP A 230 -15.29 0.52 21.33
N PHE A 231 -15.57 0.48 20.01
CA PHE A 231 -15.48 1.64 19.10
C PHE A 231 -16.79 1.88 18.32
N THR A 232 -17.44 3.01 18.59
CA THR A 232 -18.69 3.40 17.92
C THR A 232 -18.43 4.25 16.67
N ILE A 233 -18.70 3.69 15.49
CA ILE A 233 -18.64 4.41 14.22
C ILE A 233 -19.92 5.19 13.90
N PHE A 234 -19.83 6.12 12.96
CA PHE A 234 -20.97 6.81 12.37
C PHE A 234 -21.95 5.82 11.72
N ALA A 235 -23.25 5.97 12.00
CA ALA A 235 -24.28 5.02 11.57
C ALA A 235 -24.36 4.83 10.04
N GLU A 236 -24.00 5.87 9.27
CA GLU A 236 -24.02 5.85 7.80
C GLU A 236 -22.59 5.72 7.22
N ALA A 237 -21.65 5.17 7.99
CA ALA A 237 -20.26 4.99 7.53
C ALA A 237 -20.17 4.21 6.21
N PHE A 238 -21.03 3.21 6.03
CA PHE A 238 -21.06 2.38 4.84
C PHE A 238 -21.54 3.11 3.58
N THR A 239 -22.26 4.24 3.73
CA THR A 239 -22.60 5.12 2.60
C THR A 239 -21.34 5.64 1.90
N TRP A 240 -20.26 5.83 2.66
CA TRP A 240 -19.00 6.39 2.18
C TRP A 240 -17.92 5.32 1.97
N LYS A 241 -18.29 4.04 1.94
CA LYS A 241 -17.33 2.91 1.94
C LYS A 241 -16.24 3.04 0.86
N ASN A 242 -16.63 3.35 -0.37
CA ASN A 242 -15.68 3.51 -1.49
C ASN A 242 -14.75 4.70 -1.29
N GLU A 243 -15.31 5.83 -0.85
CA GLU A 243 -14.54 7.04 -0.58
C GLU A 243 -13.55 6.80 0.56
N ILE A 244 -13.96 6.15 1.65
CA ILE A 244 -13.11 5.78 2.79
C ILE A 244 -11.92 4.93 2.34
N ILE A 245 -12.14 3.88 1.55
CA ILE A 245 -11.06 3.00 1.08
C ILE A 245 -10.06 3.79 0.22
N ASN A 246 -10.56 4.60 -0.71
CA ASN A 246 -9.72 5.49 -1.52
C ASN A 246 -8.96 6.51 -0.66
N PHE A 247 -9.59 7.01 0.39
CA PHE A 247 -9.01 7.97 1.32
C PHE A 247 -7.86 7.33 2.10
N ILE A 248 -8.03 6.10 2.58
CA ILE A 248 -7.00 5.31 3.26
C ILE A 248 -5.81 5.04 2.34
N ALA A 249 -6.05 4.67 1.08
CA ALA A 249 -4.98 4.39 0.11
C ALA A 249 -4.05 5.60 -0.13
N ARG A 250 -4.52 6.82 0.11
CA ARG A 250 -3.75 8.07 -0.06
C ARG A 250 -2.96 8.48 1.18
N TRP A 251 -3.07 7.75 2.30
CA TRP A 251 -2.34 8.06 3.53
C TRP A 251 -0.83 8.05 3.31
N LYS A 252 -0.14 9.07 3.83
CA LYS A 252 1.32 9.17 3.90
C LYS A 252 1.72 9.55 5.32
N ASN A 253 2.83 9.00 5.82
CA ASN A 253 3.29 9.30 7.18
C ASN A 253 3.81 10.73 7.33
N THR A 254 4.11 11.41 6.22
CA THR A 254 4.39 12.86 6.22
C THR A 254 3.24 13.68 6.81
N TYR A 255 2.01 13.15 6.87
CA TYR A 255 0.87 13.82 7.50
C TYR A 255 0.88 13.80 9.03
N LEU A 256 1.78 13.05 9.67
CA LEU A 256 1.88 13.00 11.13
C LEU A 256 2.43 14.32 11.71
N ASN A 257 3.38 14.94 11.01
CA ASN A 257 3.97 16.22 11.38
C ASN A 257 3.83 17.18 10.20
N PRO A 258 2.61 17.70 9.95
CA PRO A 258 2.36 18.54 8.79
C PRO A 258 3.24 19.81 8.83
N GLU A 259 4.00 20.07 7.76
CA GLU A 259 4.74 21.34 7.61
C GLU A 259 3.76 22.53 7.66
N PRO A 260 4.20 23.73 8.09
CA PRO A 260 3.38 24.94 8.05
C PRO A 260 2.84 25.20 6.64
N GLY A 261 1.54 25.00 6.43
CA GLY A 261 0.87 25.17 5.14
C GLY A 261 0.52 23.87 4.41
N SER A 262 0.98 22.71 4.89
CA SER A 262 0.51 21.42 4.38
C SER A 262 -0.97 21.23 4.74
N LYS A 263 -1.80 21.05 3.72
CA LYS A 263 -3.20 20.70 3.91
C LYS A 263 -3.26 19.20 4.15
N LEU A 264 -3.66 18.79 5.36
CA LEU A 264 -4.13 17.42 5.59
C LEU A 264 -5.12 17.05 4.47
N ILE A 265 -5.05 15.82 3.95
CA ILE A 265 -5.97 15.40 2.90
C ILE A 265 -7.40 15.59 3.44
N ILE A 266 -8.18 16.38 2.70
CA ILE A 266 -9.59 16.63 2.93
C ILE A 266 -10.28 16.33 1.59
N SER A 267 -11.27 15.45 1.60
CA SER A 267 -12.22 15.33 0.48
C SER A 267 -13.45 16.19 0.79
N ASN A 268 -14.42 16.23 -0.13
CA ASN A 268 -15.67 16.94 0.14
C ASN A 268 -16.37 16.39 1.39
N ASN A 269 -16.31 15.06 1.62
CA ASN A 269 -17.07 14.41 2.67
C ASN A 269 -16.23 13.94 3.86
N LEU A 270 -14.92 13.74 3.69
CA LEU A 270 -14.03 13.12 4.68
C LEU A 270 -12.81 13.99 4.99
N ARG A 271 -12.26 13.81 6.19
CA ARG A 271 -10.96 14.36 6.58
C ARG A 271 -10.19 13.41 7.49
N PHE A 272 -8.86 13.49 7.44
CA PHE A 272 -8.02 12.94 8.50
C PHE A 272 -7.94 13.93 9.66
N ASP A 273 -8.14 13.45 10.88
CA ASP A 273 -7.82 14.16 12.12
C ASP A 273 -6.62 13.47 12.75
N VAL A 274 -5.54 14.24 12.94
CA VAL A 274 -4.26 13.76 13.47
C VAL A 274 -3.98 14.53 14.75
N LYS A 275 -3.92 13.83 15.88
CA LYS A 275 -3.63 14.42 17.18
C LYS A 275 -2.36 13.81 17.75
N LYS A 276 -1.37 14.65 17.96
CA LYS A 276 -0.19 14.33 18.76
C LYS A 276 -0.55 14.48 20.24
N LEU A 277 -0.36 13.40 20.98
CA LEU A 277 -0.66 13.26 22.39
C LEU A 277 0.60 12.76 23.12
N GLU A 278 0.56 12.81 24.44
CA GLU A 278 1.58 12.27 25.32
C GLU A 278 0.89 11.31 26.29
N ASN A 279 1.48 10.15 26.52
CA ASN A 279 0.94 9.16 27.45
C ASN A 279 1.46 9.38 28.88
N GLU A 280 1.01 8.54 29.81
CA GLU A 280 1.44 8.59 31.22
C GLU A 280 2.94 8.33 31.41
N GLU A 281 3.61 7.73 30.42
CA GLU A 281 5.04 7.44 30.39
C GLU A 281 5.86 8.51 29.61
N GLU A 282 5.27 9.68 29.33
CA GLU A 282 5.88 10.76 28.53
C GLU A 282 6.27 10.34 27.10
N GLN A 283 5.69 9.24 26.59
CA GLN A 283 5.88 8.80 25.22
C GLN A 283 4.88 9.49 24.30
N GLN A 284 5.37 9.86 23.12
CA GLN A 284 4.60 10.53 22.10
C GLN A 284 3.67 9.55 21.38
N ILE A 285 2.35 9.76 21.52
CA ILE A 285 1.32 8.97 20.85
C ILE A 285 0.69 9.78 19.72
N TYR A 286 0.39 9.14 18.60
CA TYR A 286 -0.50 9.71 17.60
C TYR A 286 -1.86 9.05 17.62
N SER A 287 -2.92 9.86 17.81
CA SER A 287 -4.30 9.45 17.61
C SER A 287 -4.76 9.90 16.24
N LEU A 288 -5.00 8.95 15.35
CA LEU A 288 -5.41 9.18 13.97
C LEU A 288 -6.88 8.78 13.79
N GLN A 289 -7.67 9.63 13.14
CA GLN A 289 -9.09 9.37 12.89
C GLN A 289 -9.47 9.75 11.46
N ILE A 290 -10.41 8.99 10.89
CA ILE A 290 -11.14 9.41 9.69
C ILE A 290 -12.51 9.93 10.14
N LEU A 291 -12.82 11.17 9.80
CA LEU A 291 -14.04 11.85 10.20
C LEU A 291 -14.87 12.28 8.99
N VAL A 292 -16.19 12.34 9.17
CA VAL A 292 -17.10 12.97 8.19
C VAL A 292 -17.10 14.50 8.35
N ASN A 293 -17.17 15.24 7.24
CA ASN A 293 -17.18 16.71 7.17
C ASN A 293 -18.54 17.34 7.44
N VAL A 294 -19.66 16.63 7.27
CA VAL A 294 -20.99 17.17 7.61
C VAL A 294 -21.14 17.45 9.11
N HIS A 295 -21.93 18.47 9.45
CA HIS A 295 -22.18 18.92 10.82
C HIS A 295 -22.58 17.75 11.71
N ALA A 296 -21.73 17.44 12.69
CA ALA A 296 -22.04 16.52 13.75
C ALA A 296 -23.27 17.03 14.51
N GLN A 297 -24.39 16.31 14.43
CA GLN A 297 -25.44 16.47 15.43
C GLN A 297 -24.86 15.99 16.77
N SER A 298 -25.10 16.73 17.86
CA SER A 298 -24.43 16.60 19.17
C SER A 298 -24.52 15.22 19.85
N TRP A 299 -25.21 14.25 19.23
CA TRP A 299 -25.48 12.91 19.77
C TRP A 299 -25.01 11.76 18.86
N ARG A 300 -24.36 12.04 17.72
CA ARG A 300 -23.86 11.01 16.78
C ARG A 300 -22.35 11.10 16.60
N SER A 301 -21.65 9.97 16.74
CA SER A 301 -20.22 9.84 16.40
C SER A 301 -20.03 10.18 14.92
N ASN A 302 -19.06 11.05 14.60
CA ASN A 302 -18.66 11.35 13.22
C ASN A 302 -17.42 10.55 12.79
N LYS A 303 -16.98 9.59 13.61
CA LYS A 303 -15.78 8.78 13.38
C LYS A 303 -16.11 7.59 12.47
N LEU A 304 -15.22 7.30 11.55
CA LEU A 304 -15.33 6.18 10.61
C LEU A 304 -14.26 5.11 10.86
N ALA A 305 -13.08 5.55 11.30
CA ALA A 305 -11.96 4.68 11.68
C ALA A 305 -11.09 5.41 12.70
N GLN A 306 -10.40 4.65 13.55
CA GLN A 306 -9.45 5.17 14.54
C GLN A 306 -8.24 4.26 14.67
N VAL A 307 -7.06 4.87 14.53
CA VAL A 307 -5.75 4.22 14.70
C VAL A 307 -4.96 4.96 15.77
N VAL A 308 -4.25 4.22 16.61
CA VAL A 308 -3.33 4.76 17.61
C VAL A 308 -1.93 4.24 17.30
N LEU A 309 -0.96 5.16 17.17
CA LEU A 309 0.46 4.83 17.00
C LEU A 309 1.18 5.17 18.31
N LEU A 310 1.81 4.17 18.93
CA LEU A 310 2.63 4.38 20.14
C LEU A 310 4.07 4.77 19.81
N ASP A 311 4.57 4.35 18.66
CA ASP A 311 5.88 4.69 18.14
C ASP A 311 5.73 4.82 16.62
N TYR A 312 6.10 5.97 16.03
CA TYR A 312 5.77 6.29 14.63
C TYR A 312 6.97 6.33 13.70
N GLU A 313 8.18 6.63 14.21
CA GLU A 313 9.36 6.86 13.37
C GLU A 313 9.77 5.60 12.60
N GLU A 314 9.31 4.44 13.09
CA GLU A 314 9.66 3.15 12.55
C GLU A 314 8.47 2.40 11.94
N VAL A 315 7.26 2.97 11.93
CA VAL A 315 6.08 2.32 11.33
C VAL A 315 6.00 2.66 9.85
N PRO A 316 6.15 1.71 8.92
CA PRO A 316 5.96 1.99 7.51
C PRO A 316 4.51 2.38 7.17
N GLU A 317 4.31 3.29 6.22
CA GLU A 317 2.99 3.83 5.84
C GLU A 317 1.96 2.73 5.53
N ARG A 318 2.40 1.63 4.91
CA ARG A 318 1.58 0.46 4.57
C ARG A 318 0.91 -0.21 5.78
N PHE A 319 1.53 -0.14 6.96
CA PHE A 319 0.94 -0.66 8.19
C PHE A 319 -0.11 0.29 8.77
N VAL A 320 0.09 1.60 8.62
CA VAL A 320 -0.94 2.60 8.99
C VAL A 320 -2.17 2.46 8.10
N ARG A 321 -1.97 2.29 6.78
CA ARG A 321 -3.06 1.99 5.82
C ARG A 321 -3.81 0.71 6.19
N LEU A 322 -3.09 -0.37 6.50
CA LEU A 322 -3.69 -1.63 6.96
C LEU A 322 -4.50 -1.43 8.25
N ALA A 323 -3.96 -0.70 9.23
CA ALA A 323 -4.65 -0.44 10.49
C ALA A 323 -5.96 0.34 10.29
N PHE A 324 -6.00 1.31 9.39
CA PHE A 324 -7.25 2.00 9.05
C PHE A 324 -8.26 1.07 8.37
N LEU A 325 -7.82 0.22 7.43
CA LEU A 325 -8.71 -0.77 6.80
C LEU A 325 -9.29 -1.74 7.83
N GLU A 326 -8.47 -2.23 8.75
CA GLU A 326 -8.90 -3.12 9.85
C GLU A 326 -9.86 -2.39 10.81
N SER A 327 -9.57 -1.14 11.15
CA SER A 327 -10.42 -0.32 12.03
C SER A 327 -11.81 -0.15 11.43
N PHE A 328 -11.88 0.23 10.15
CA PHE A 328 -13.13 0.41 9.44
C PHE A 328 -13.90 -0.91 9.28
N ARG A 329 -13.21 -1.99 8.87
CA ARG A 329 -13.82 -3.31 8.67
C ARG A 329 -14.41 -3.89 9.94
N ARG A 330 -13.66 -3.81 11.04
CA ARG A 330 -14.02 -4.44 12.33
C ARG A 330 -14.81 -3.51 13.24
N GLN A 331 -14.99 -2.25 12.85
CA GLN A 331 -15.55 -1.20 13.71
C GLN A 331 -14.82 -1.17 15.06
N SER A 332 -13.49 -1.21 15.01
CA SER A 332 -12.63 -1.33 16.18
C SER A 332 -11.58 -0.23 16.17
N LYS A 333 -11.12 0.18 17.35
CA LYS A 333 -9.91 1.01 17.44
C LYS A 333 -8.71 0.09 17.24
N ILE A 334 -7.81 0.45 16.32
CA ILE A 334 -6.58 -0.34 16.09
C ILE A 334 -5.38 0.38 16.70
N SER A 335 -4.62 -0.32 17.53
CA SER A 335 -3.37 0.15 18.10
C SER A 335 -2.19 -0.52 17.39
N ILE A 336 -1.21 0.25 16.94
CA ILE A 336 0.05 -0.23 16.37
C ILE A 336 1.14 -0.09 17.44
N VAL A 337 1.79 -1.21 17.74
CA VAL A 337 2.90 -1.29 18.70
C VAL A 337 4.11 -1.88 18.00
N ILE A 338 5.28 -1.32 18.27
CA ILE A 338 6.56 -1.88 17.89
C ILE A 338 7.20 -2.45 19.14
N ASN A 339 7.57 -3.72 19.08
CA ASN A 339 8.35 -4.37 20.13
C ASN A 339 9.75 -4.64 19.58
N GLU A 340 10.77 -4.26 20.35
CA GLU A 340 12.09 -4.85 20.16
C GLU A 340 12.01 -6.30 20.64
N SER A 341 12.27 -7.27 19.76
CA SER A 341 12.31 -8.66 20.18
C SER A 341 13.56 -8.83 21.03
N SER A 342 13.38 -8.98 22.34
CA SER A 342 14.44 -9.40 23.24
C SER A 342 14.99 -10.73 22.71
N THR A 343 16.19 -10.70 22.13
CA THR A 343 16.97 -11.92 21.98
C THR A 343 17.21 -12.43 23.39
N ASP A 344 16.49 -13.49 23.77
CA ASP A 344 16.95 -14.39 24.81
C ASP A 344 18.38 -14.78 24.43
N LYS A 345 19.34 -14.13 25.10
CA LYS A 345 20.70 -14.63 25.21
C LYS A 345 20.58 -15.94 25.97
N GLN A 346 20.62 -17.05 25.25
CA GLN A 346 20.85 -18.36 25.83
C GLN A 346 22.22 -18.86 25.44
#